data_AF-A0AAQ5Y8G2-F1
#
_entry.id   AF-A0AAQ5Y8G2-F1
#
_cell.length_a   1.000
_cell.length_b   1.000
_cell.length_c   1.000
_cell.angle_alpha   90.00
_cell.angle_beta   90.00
_cell.angle_gamma   90.00
#
_symmetry.space_group_name_H-M   'P 1'
#
loop_
_entity.id
_entity.type
_entity.pdbx_description
1 polymer ?
#
loop_
_entity_poly.entity_id
_entity_poly.type
_entity_poly.pdbx_seq_one_letter_code
_entity_poly.pdbx_strand_id
1 'polypeptide(L)'
;MCHIPVFCWITATVLEDLLETREEGDLPRTLTEMYIEFLRFQIDHTKEKYGPEKCIQYIKSLAKLAFEQLQKGNLIFYEKDLRGSGIDVSEASVYSGVFTEIFKAERRWKQKDKVFCFIHLSVHEFLAALHVHLTFINSGINLLEEEQQTTSNKPDPAGFYQKAVDEALQSPNGHLDLFLRFLLGLSLPTNQNLLPGLLTQTESSSQTNQKTVEYIKEKIRKNVSVERSINLFHCLNELNDVSLVEEIQRSLRSGRLFRHELSPAQWSALVVILLSSGEDLDVFDLKKYSASEEALLRLLPVVKASKKVV
;
A
#
# COMPACT_ATOMS: atom_id res chain seq x y z
N MET A 1 -2.10 10.58 8.17
CA MET A 1 -2.63 10.32 6.80
C MET A 1 -3.39 11.52 6.23
N CYS A 2 -4.21 12.23 6.99
CA CYS A 2 -5.03 13.38 6.54
C CYS A 2 -4.27 14.67 6.17
N HIS A 3 -2.99 14.59 5.79
CA HIS A 3 -2.26 15.70 5.17
C HIS A 3 -2.29 15.61 3.63
N ILE A 4 -2.72 14.47 3.08
CA ILE A 4 -2.84 14.24 1.65
C ILE A 4 -4.33 14.31 1.27
N PRO A 5 -4.75 15.18 0.33
CA PRO A 5 -6.15 15.42 0.02
C PRO A 5 -6.99 14.17 -0.29
N VAL A 6 -6.43 13.19 -1.00
CA VAL A 6 -7.16 11.93 -1.27
C VAL A 6 -7.46 11.16 0.01
N PHE A 7 -6.55 11.16 0.98
CA PHE A 7 -6.78 10.49 2.25
C PHE A 7 -7.80 11.26 3.09
N CYS A 8 -7.79 12.60 3.06
CA CYS A 8 -8.85 13.39 3.67
C CYS A 8 -10.21 13.08 3.07
N TRP A 9 -10.29 12.98 1.73
CA TRP A 9 -11.52 12.65 1.03
C TRP A 9 -12.00 11.24 1.34
N ILE A 10 -11.10 10.24 1.33
CA ILE A 10 -11.44 8.87 1.72
C ILE A 10 -11.91 8.85 3.17
N THR A 11 -11.18 9.46 4.10
CA THR A 11 -11.58 9.52 5.51
C THR A 11 -12.92 10.26 5.68
N ALA A 12 -13.17 11.38 5.01
CA ALA A 12 -14.46 12.05 5.11
C ALA A 12 -15.59 11.16 4.55
N THR A 13 -15.40 10.55 3.39
CA THR A 13 -16.46 9.81 2.70
C THR A 13 -16.72 8.42 3.32
N VAL A 14 -15.68 7.79 3.87
CA VAL A 14 -15.73 6.41 4.37
C VAL A 14 -15.85 6.38 5.89
N LEU A 15 -15.20 7.31 6.60
CA LEU A 15 -15.19 7.32 8.07
C LEU A 15 -16.37 8.08 8.66
N GLU A 16 -17.08 8.96 7.93
CA GLU A 16 -18.28 9.64 8.42
C GLU A 16 -19.33 8.61 8.88
N ASP A 17 -19.68 7.65 8.03
CA ASP A 17 -20.62 6.56 8.38
C ASP A 17 -20.07 5.60 9.47
N LEU A 18 -18.75 5.40 9.53
CA LEU A 18 -18.12 4.49 10.50
C LEU A 18 -18.04 5.10 11.91
N LEU A 19 -17.79 6.41 12.01
CA LEU A 19 -17.72 7.13 13.28
C LEU A 19 -19.08 7.26 13.96
N GLU A 20 -20.16 7.27 13.18
CA GLU A 20 -21.52 7.26 13.73
C GLU A 20 -21.95 5.90 14.29
N THR A 21 -21.32 4.81 13.85
CA THR A 21 -21.82 3.45 14.09
C THR A 21 -20.87 2.52 14.87
N ARG A 22 -19.59 2.89 15.06
CA ARG A 22 -18.58 2.02 15.70
C ARG A 22 -17.81 2.69 16.83
N GLU A 23 -17.30 1.87 17.75
CA GLU A 23 -16.40 2.34 18.80
C GLU A 23 -15.00 2.67 18.23
N GLU A 24 -14.24 3.53 18.92
CA GLU A 24 -12.90 3.99 18.50
C GLU A 24 -11.91 2.84 18.20
N GLY A 25 -12.13 1.66 18.80
CA GLY A 25 -11.35 0.45 18.57
C GLY A 25 -11.49 -0.17 17.18
N ASP A 26 -12.59 0.09 16.47
CA ASP A 26 -12.96 -0.52 15.19
C ASP A 26 -12.58 0.32 13.97
N LEU A 27 -11.91 1.46 14.18
CA LEU A 27 -11.46 2.33 13.11
C LEU A 27 -10.20 1.78 12.42
N PRO A 28 -10.07 1.94 11.08
CA PRO A 28 -8.87 1.59 10.35
C PRO A 28 -7.60 2.21 10.94
N ARG A 29 -6.63 1.36 11.29
CA ARG A 29 -5.32 1.75 11.83
C ARG A 29 -4.23 1.73 10.77
N THR A 30 -4.37 0.86 9.77
CA THR A 30 -3.41 0.73 8.67
C THR A 30 -3.93 1.38 7.39
N LEU A 31 -3.02 1.66 6.45
CA LEU A 31 -3.44 2.22 5.15
C LEU A 31 -4.30 1.20 4.40
N THR A 32 -3.93 -0.08 4.47
CA THR A 32 -4.66 -1.16 3.82
C THR A 32 -6.08 -1.29 4.36
N GLU A 33 -6.28 -1.22 5.68
CA GLU A 33 -7.62 -1.23 6.29
C GLU A 33 -8.47 -0.06 5.79
N MET A 34 -7.90 1.15 5.69
CA MET A 34 -8.63 2.31 5.18
C MET A 34 -9.06 2.10 3.72
N TYR A 35 -8.19 1.51 2.88
CA TYR A 35 -8.51 1.21 1.49
C TYR A 35 -9.51 0.06 1.33
N ILE A 36 -9.51 -0.88 2.26
CA ILE A 36 -10.54 -1.92 2.33
C ILE A 36 -11.90 -1.30 2.65
N GLU A 37 -12.00 -0.43 3.65
CA GLU A 37 -13.26 0.27 3.95
C GLU A 37 -13.71 1.15 2.77
N PHE A 38 -12.78 1.83 2.09
CA PHE A 38 -13.07 2.54 0.84
C PHE A 38 -13.66 1.62 -0.23
N LEU A 39 -13.08 0.44 -0.45
CA LEU A 39 -13.58 -0.52 -1.43
C LEU A 39 -14.97 -1.05 -1.04
N ARG A 40 -15.20 -1.33 0.25
CA ARG A 40 -16.50 -1.74 0.78
C ARG A 40 -17.56 -0.68 0.53
N PHE A 41 -17.25 0.58 0.83
CA PHE A 41 -18.13 1.71 0.54
C PHE A 41 -18.51 1.77 -0.96
N GLN A 42 -17.54 1.60 -1.86
CA GLN A 42 -17.81 1.59 -3.31
C GLN A 42 -18.69 0.40 -3.74
N ILE A 43 -18.49 -0.79 -3.15
CA ILE A 43 -19.33 -1.96 -3.41
C ILE A 43 -20.75 -1.70 -2.90
N ASP A 44 -20.89 -1.20 -1.66
CA ASP A 44 -22.18 -0.95 -1.04
C ASP A 44 -22.98 0.15 -1.76
N HIS A 45 -22.32 1.19 -2.24
CA HIS A 45 -22.96 2.25 -3.03
C HIS A 45 -23.45 1.76 -4.40
N THR A 46 -22.84 0.70 -4.95
CA THR A 46 -23.16 0.20 -6.29
C THR A 46 -24.02 -1.07 -6.30
N LYS A 47 -24.12 -1.77 -5.16
CA LYS A 47 -24.83 -3.05 -5.04
C LYS A 47 -26.33 -2.95 -5.33
N GLU A 48 -26.99 -1.85 -4.95
CA GLU A 48 -28.42 -1.68 -5.18
C GLU A 48 -28.75 -1.60 -6.68
N LYS A 49 -27.82 -1.06 -7.47
CA LYS A 49 -28.01 -0.87 -8.90
C LYS A 49 -27.68 -2.10 -9.74
N TYR A 50 -26.71 -2.92 -9.31
CA TYR A 50 -26.15 -4.00 -10.13
C TYR A 50 -26.20 -5.40 -9.50
N GLY A 51 -26.55 -5.48 -8.22
CA GLY A 51 -26.45 -6.70 -7.43
C GLY A 51 -25.01 -7.00 -6.98
N PRO A 52 -24.86 -7.75 -5.88
CA PRO A 52 -23.56 -7.99 -5.24
C PRO A 52 -22.57 -8.75 -6.14
N GLU A 53 -23.04 -9.75 -6.89
CA GLU A 53 -22.19 -10.57 -7.76
C GLU A 53 -21.54 -9.76 -8.87
N LYS A 54 -22.33 -8.88 -9.52
CA LYS A 54 -21.84 -8.04 -10.61
C LYS A 54 -20.83 -7.02 -10.10
N CYS A 55 -21.07 -6.41 -8.93
CA CYS A 55 -20.11 -5.51 -8.28
C CYS A 55 -18.77 -6.19 -8.01
N ILE A 56 -18.77 -7.41 -7.46
CA ILE A 56 -17.55 -8.19 -7.22
C ILE A 56 -16.80 -8.46 -8.53
N GLN A 57 -17.51 -8.84 -9.60
CA GLN A 57 -16.90 -9.04 -10.92
C GLN A 57 -16.26 -7.76 -11.46
N TYR A 58 -16.93 -6.60 -11.34
CA TYR A 58 -16.37 -5.32 -11.74
C TYR A 58 -15.10 -4.97 -10.98
N ILE A 59 -15.08 -5.14 -9.66
CA ILE A 59 -13.88 -4.90 -8.85
C ILE A 59 -12.73 -5.82 -9.30
N LYS A 60 -13.00 -7.10 -9.57
CA LYS A 60 -11.97 -8.03 -10.08
C LYS A 60 -11.42 -7.57 -11.44
N SER A 61 -12.29 -7.11 -12.35
CA SER A 61 -11.89 -6.59 -13.65
C SER A 61 -11.07 -5.28 -13.53
N LEU A 62 -11.47 -4.38 -12.64
CA LEU A 62 -10.73 -3.14 -12.36
C LEU A 62 -9.36 -3.42 -11.72
N ALA A 63 -9.31 -4.36 -10.79
CA ALA A 63 -8.08 -4.81 -10.16
C ALA A 63 -7.09 -5.40 -11.18
N LYS A 64 -7.60 -6.22 -12.11
CA LYS A 64 -6.81 -6.75 -13.23
C LYS A 64 -6.26 -5.62 -14.11
N LEU A 65 -7.11 -4.68 -14.52
CA LEU A 65 -6.70 -3.52 -15.32
C LEU A 65 -5.63 -2.70 -14.59
N ALA A 66 -5.82 -2.45 -13.30
CA ALA A 66 -4.87 -1.73 -12.46
C ALA A 66 -3.49 -2.38 -12.49
N PHE A 67 -3.41 -3.71 -12.31
CA PHE A 67 -2.14 -4.44 -12.39
C PHE A 67 -1.51 -4.35 -13.78
N GLU A 68 -2.28 -4.57 -14.85
CA GLU A 68 -1.77 -4.49 -16.23
C GLU A 68 -1.22 -3.09 -16.58
N GLN A 69 -1.87 -2.02 -16.11
CA GLN A 69 -1.39 -0.66 -16.33
C GLN A 69 -0.20 -0.32 -15.44
N LEU A 70 -0.14 -0.86 -14.21
CA LEU A 70 1.01 -0.68 -13.31
C LEU A 70 2.28 -1.29 -13.92
N GLN A 71 2.19 -2.51 -14.45
CA GLN A 71 3.29 -3.20 -15.15
C GLN A 71 3.78 -2.42 -16.39
N LYS A 72 2.88 -1.73 -17.10
CA LYS A 72 3.22 -0.90 -18.25
C LYS A 72 3.73 0.50 -17.87
N GLY A 73 3.65 0.89 -16.60
CA GLY A 73 3.95 2.25 -16.14
C GLY A 73 2.95 3.30 -16.65
N ASN A 74 1.73 2.90 -17.00
CA ASN A 74 0.70 3.77 -17.56
C ASN A 74 -0.20 4.35 -16.46
N LEU A 75 -0.34 5.67 -16.44
CA LEU A 75 -1.27 6.38 -15.53
C LEU A 75 -2.65 6.61 -16.17
N ILE A 76 -2.73 6.52 -17.49
CA ILE A 76 -3.97 6.66 -18.26
C ILE A 76 -4.23 5.39 -19.05
N PHE A 77 -5.50 5.11 -19.30
CA PHE A 77 -5.95 3.99 -20.10
C PHE A 77 -7.15 4.39 -20.95
N TYR A 78 -7.41 3.61 -22.00
CA TYR A 78 -8.41 3.91 -23.01
C TYR A 78 -9.60 2.97 -22.89
N GLU A 79 -10.66 3.31 -23.63
CA GLU A 79 -11.86 2.48 -23.76
C GLU A 79 -11.56 1.01 -24.11
N LYS A 80 -10.58 0.77 -25.00
CA LYS A 80 -10.15 -0.57 -25.39
C LYS A 80 -9.58 -1.38 -24.22
N ASP A 81 -8.92 -0.71 -23.27
CA ASP A 81 -8.28 -1.36 -22.13
C ASP A 81 -9.36 -1.80 -21.13
N LEU A 82 -10.36 -0.95 -20.88
CA LEU A 82 -11.56 -1.31 -20.11
C LEU A 82 -12.28 -2.53 -20.70
N ARG A 83 -12.54 -2.51 -22.02
CA ARG A 83 -13.18 -3.64 -22.71
C ARG A 83 -12.32 -4.91 -22.64
N GLY A 84 -11.00 -4.78 -22.78
CA GLY A 84 -10.05 -5.90 -22.67
C GLY A 84 -10.02 -6.53 -21.28
N SER A 85 -10.26 -5.74 -20.23
CA SER A 85 -10.41 -6.23 -18.86
C SER A 85 -11.84 -6.69 -18.52
N GLY A 86 -12.79 -6.65 -19.47
CA GLY A 86 -14.16 -7.12 -19.29
C GLY A 86 -15.12 -6.10 -18.68
N ILE A 87 -14.81 -4.80 -18.77
CA ILE A 87 -15.66 -3.71 -18.28
C ILE A 87 -16.41 -3.07 -19.45
N ASP A 88 -17.74 -3.06 -19.38
CA ASP A 88 -18.54 -2.24 -20.29
C ASP A 88 -18.43 -0.75 -19.93
N VAL A 89 -18.03 0.03 -20.92
CA VAL A 89 -17.80 1.47 -20.84
C VAL A 89 -19.11 2.22 -20.64
N SER A 90 -20.25 1.64 -21.04
CA SER A 90 -21.57 2.20 -20.74
C SER A 90 -21.86 2.19 -19.23
N GLU A 91 -21.23 1.28 -18.49
CA GLU A 91 -21.37 1.09 -17.05
C GLU A 91 -20.22 1.71 -16.25
N ALA A 92 -19.16 2.19 -16.91
CA ALA A 92 -17.97 2.78 -16.29
C ALA A 92 -18.27 4.04 -15.44
N SER A 93 -19.32 4.80 -15.75
CA SER A 93 -19.71 6.00 -15.01
C SER A 93 -20.12 5.75 -13.56
N VAL A 94 -20.42 4.50 -13.22
CA VAL A 94 -20.90 4.06 -11.90
C VAL A 94 -19.78 4.04 -10.87
N TYR A 95 -18.56 3.73 -11.30
CA TYR A 95 -17.38 3.66 -10.44
C TYR A 95 -16.55 4.94 -10.54
N SER A 96 -17.20 6.09 -10.71
CA SER A 96 -16.55 7.41 -10.75
C SER A 96 -15.71 7.71 -9.49
N GLY A 97 -16.06 7.06 -8.37
CA GLY A 97 -15.26 7.09 -7.15
C GLY A 97 -13.94 6.32 -7.21
N VAL A 98 -13.72 5.48 -8.23
CA VAL A 98 -12.50 4.64 -8.40
C VAL A 98 -11.66 5.12 -9.57
N PHE A 99 -12.29 5.49 -10.69
CA PHE A 99 -11.63 6.05 -11.87
C PHE A 99 -12.53 7.06 -12.57
N THR A 100 -11.94 7.98 -13.34
CA THR A 100 -12.65 9.08 -13.99
C THR A 100 -12.30 9.21 -15.46
N GLU A 101 -13.24 9.71 -16.27
CA GLU A 101 -13.00 10.12 -17.66
C GLU A 101 -12.33 11.51 -17.64
N ILE A 102 -11.12 11.63 -18.19
CA ILE A 102 -10.34 12.87 -18.16
C ILE A 102 -10.70 13.77 -19.35
N PHE A 103 -10.79 13.20 -20.55
CA PHE A 103 -11.18 13.91 -21.76
C PHE A 103 -11.59 12.97 -22.89
N LYS A 104 -12.29 13.51 -23.88
CA LYS A 104 -12.59 12.85 -25.16
C LYS A 104 -11.51 13.24 -26.16
N ALA A 105 -10.62 12.30 -26.51
CA ALA A 105 -9.60 12.56 -27.51
C ALA A 105 -10.27 12.73 -28.89
N GLU A 106 -10.25 13.93 -29.46
CA GLU A 106 -10.68 14.14 -30.84
C GLU A 106 -9.58 13.67 -31.79
N ARG A 107 -9.69 12.41 -32.25
CA ARG A 107 -8.98 12.01 -33.46
C ARG A 107 -9.70 12.64 -34.65
N ARG A 108 -8.91 13.13 -35.62
CA ARG A 108 -9.39 13.89 -36.80
C ARG A 108 -10.47 13.21 -37.65
N TRP A 109 -10.84 11.95 -37.39
CA TRP A 109 -12.03 11.33 -37.98
C TRP A 109 -12.80 10.42 -37.00
N LYS A 110 -14.06 10.78 -36.74
CA LYS A 110 -15.23 10.00 -36.28
C LYS A 110 -15.19 9.09 -35.03
N GLN A 111 -14.07 8.93 -34.32
CA GLN A 111 -14.07 8.26 -33.01
C GLN A 111 -13.46 9.15 -31.93
N LYS A 112 -14.30 9.52 -30.95
CA LYS A 112 -13.87 10.13 -29.70
C LYS A 112 -13.43 9.00 -28.77
N ASP A 113 -12.14 8.69 -28.75
CA ASP A 113 -11.60 7.73 -27.79
C ASP A 113 -11.66 8.37 -26.40
N LYS A 114 -12.41 7.75 -25.49
CA LYS A 114 -12.46 8.17 -24.09
C LYS A 114 -11.17 7.77 -23.39
N VAL A 115 -10.60 8.72 -22.66
CA VAL A 115 -9.39 8.53 -21.85
C VAL A 115 -9.76 8.56 -20.38
N PHE A 116 -9.25 7.60 -19.62
CA PHE A 116 -9.54 7.41 -18.22
C PHE A 116 -8.26 7.39 -17.39
N CYS A 117 -8.37 7.71 -16.10
CA CYS A 117 -7.36 7.40 -15.08
C CYS A 117 -8.04 7.01 -13.78
N PHE A 118 -7.32 6.29 -12.92
CA PHE A 118 -7.74 6.13 -11.53
C PHE A 118 -7.80 7.50 -10.84
N ILE A 119 -8.70 7.65 -9.88
CA ILE A 119 -8.86 8.93 -9.15
C ILE A 119 -7.58 9.35 -8.42
N HIS A 120 -6.73 8.39 -8.06
CA HIS A 120 -5.43 8.61 -7.45
C HIS A 120 -4.51 7.40 -7.65
N LEU A 121 -3.19 7.62 -7.67
CA LEU A 121 -2.18 6.56 -7.84
C LEU A 121 -2.28 5.48 -6.74
N SER A 122 -2.58 5.86 -5.51
CA SER A 122 -2.78 4.89 -4.43
C SER A 122 -3.99 3.97 -4.63
N VAL A 123 -5.06 4.43 -5.31
CA VAL A 123 -6.19 3.57 -5.68
C VAL A 123 -5.77 2.58 -6.77
N HIS A 124 -4.99 3.06 -7.74
CA HIS A 124 -4.38 2.22 -8.77
C HIS A 124 -3.50 1.12 -8.16
N GLU A 125 -2.55 1.48 -7.29
CA GLU A 125 -1.64 0.51 -6.66
C GLU A 125 -2.36 -0.45 -5.70
N PHE A 126 -3.36 0.01 -4.94
CA PHE A 126 -4.18 -0.85 -4.09
C PHE A 126 -4.93 -1.92 -4.90
N LEU A 127 -5.59 -1.51 -6.00
CA LEU A 127 -6.31 -2.43 -6.86
C LEU A 127 -5.37 -3.42 -7.56
N ALA A 128 -4.18 -2.98 -7.96
CA ALA A 128 -3.16 -3.88 -8.49
C ALA A 128 -2.71 -4.92 -7.44
N ALA A 129 -2.44 -4.49 -6.20
CA ALA A 129 -2.08 -5.38 -5.09
C ALA A 129 -3.20 -6.39 -4.79
N LEU A 130 -4.45 -5.93 -4.81
CA LEU A 130 -5.63 -6.79 -4.66
C LEU A 130 -5.68 -7.86 -5.75
N HIS A 131 -5.44 -7.52 -7.02
CA HIS A 131 -5.44 -8.50 -8.10
C HIS A 131 -4.35 -9.56 -7.95
N VAL A 132 -3.13 -9.13 -7.59
CA VAL A 132 -1.98 -10.02 -7.38
C VAL A 132 -2.24 -10.97 -6.22
N HIS A 133 -2.73 -10.45 -5.10
CA HIS A 133 -3.11 -11.26 -3.94
C HIS A 133 -4.23 -12.26 -4.27
N LEU A 134 -5.32 -11.81 -4.91
CA LEU A 134 -6.44 -12.66 -5.31
C LEU A 134 -6.01 -13.78 -6.25
N THR A 135 -5.14 -13.47 -7.22
CA THR A 135 -4.66 -14.46 -8.18
C THR A 135 -3.83 -15.52 -7.48
N PHE A 136 -2.89 -15.11 -6.62
CA PHE A 136 -2.05 -16.03 -5.88
C PHE A 136 -2.86 -16.94 -4.96
N ILE A 137 -3.79 -16.38 -4.19
CA ILE A 137 -4.60 -17.16 -3.25
C ILE A 137 -5.53 -18.15 -3.95
N ASN A 138 -6.18 -17.74 -5.04
CA ASN A 138 -7.18 -18.59 -5.72
C ASN A 138 -6.57 -19.64 -6.65
N SER A 139 -5.40 -19.36 -7.23
CA SER A 139 -4.82 -20.20 -8.30
C SER A 139 -3.38 -20.64 -8.05
N GLY A 140 -2.72 -20.10 -7.02
CA GLY A 140 -1.30 -20.34 -6.76
C GLY A 140 -0.35 -19.62 -7.72
N ILE A 141 -0.87 -18.87 -8.68
CA ILE A 141 -0.08 -18.18 -9.70
C ILE A 141 0.56 -16.92 -9.09
N ASN A 142 1.89 -16.87 -9.08
CA ASN A 142 2.63 -15.68 -8.74
C ASN A 142 2.79 -14.78 -9.97
N LEU A 143 1.99 -13.70 -10.04
CA LEU A 143 2.03 -12.73 -11.14
C LEU A 143 3.28 -11.83 -11.14
N LEU A 144 4.11 -11.90 -10.10
CA LEU A 144 5.36 -11.15 -10.01
C LEU A 144 6.56 -11.94 -10.60
N GLU A 145 6.36 -13.14 -11.13
CA GLU A 145 7.41 -13.89 -11.82
C GLU A 145 7.28 -13.78 -13.33
N GLU A 146 8.40 -13.53 -14.01
CA GLU A 146 8.46 -13.53 -15.48
C GLU A 146 8.24 -14.93 -16.08
N GLU A 147 8.69 -15.98 -15.39
CA GLU A 147 8.48 -17.38 -15.78
C GLU A 147 7.39 -18.01 -14.92
N GLN A 148 6.27 -18.37 -15.55
CA GLN A 148 5.22 -19.13 -14.87
C GLN A 148 5.77 -20.50 -14.47
N GLN A 149 5.86 -20.78 -13.16
CA GLN A 149 6.27 -22.08 -12.67
C GLN A 149 5.29 -23.16 -13.19
N THR A 150 5.76 -24.01 -14.10
CA THR A 150 5.03 -25.19 -14.60
C THR A 150 5.07 -26.37 -13.62
N THR A 151 5.60 -26.18 -12.41
CA THR A 151 5.82 -27.27 -11.46
C THR A 151 4.71 -27.38 -10.43
N SER A 152 4.15 -28.59 -10.32
CA SER A 152 3.11 -29.09 -9.41
C SER A 152 3.35 -28.93 -7.89
N ASN A 153 4.31 -28.10 -7.46
CA ASN A 153 4.54 -27.89 -6.03
C ASN A 153 3.53 -26.88 -5.48
N LYS A 154 3.03 -27.15 -4.27
CA LYS A 154 2.17 -26.18 -3.57
C LYS A 154 2.92 -24.84 -3.47
N PRO A 155 2.27 -23.72 -3.83
CA PRO A 155 2.90 -22.40 -3.75
C PRO A 155 3.24 -22.11 -2.28
N ASP A 156 4.49 -21.71 -2.00
CA ASP A 156 4.90 -21.25 -0.67
C ASP A 156 4.45 -19.79 -0.47
N PRO A 157 3.46 -19.52 0.39
CA PRO A 157 2.98 -18.17 0.62
C PRO A 157 4.06 -17.26 1.20
N ALA A 158 4.98 -17.79 2.02
CA ALA A 158 6.05 -16.98 2.58
C ALA A 158 7.03 -16.55 1.48
N GLY A 159 7.47 -17.49 0.64
CA GLY A 159 8.30 -17.20 -0.53
C GLY A 159 7.67 -16.17 -1.49
N PHE A 160 6.35 -16.23 -1.70
CA PHE A 160 5.63 -15.24 -2.51
C PHE A 160 5.77 -13.80 -1.97
N TYR A 161 5.47 -13.57 -0.69
CA TYR A 161 5.58 -12.24 -0.11
C TYR A 161 7.03 -11.77 0.04
N GLN A 162 7.96 -12.68 0.33
CA GLN A 162 9.39 -12.36 0.37
C GLN A 162 9.90 -11.91 -1.01
N LYS A 163 9.45 -12.57 -2.09
CA LYS A 163 9.76 -12.15 -3.45
C LYS A 163 9.19 -10.78 -3.78
N ALA A 164 7.95 -10.48 -3.37
CA ALA A 164 7.38 -9.15 -3.54
C ALA A 164 8.20 -8.06 -2.82
N VAL A 165 8.75 -8.37 -1.64
CA VAL A 165 9.69 -7.47 -0.93
C VAL A 165 10.95 -7.23 -1.77
N ASP A 166 11.52 -8.29 -2.36
CA ASP A 166 12.71 -8.16 -3.19
C ASP A 166 12.47 -7.35 -4.48
N GLU A 167 11.36 -7.58 -5.17
CA GLU A 167 10.93 -6.82 -6.35
C GLU A 167 10.82 -5.32 -6.04
N ALA A 168 10.15 -4.96 -4.93
CA ALA A 168 10.03 -3.57 -4.52
C ALA A 168 11.38 -2.94 -4.14
N LEU A 169 12.29 -3.70 -3.54
CA LEU A 169 13.64 -3.23 -3.23
C LEU A 169 14.51 -3.04 -4.47
N GLN A 170 14.30 -3.83 -5.52
CA GLN A 170 14.99 -3.70 -6.81
C GLN A 170 14.41 -2.59 -7.69
N SER A 171 13.18 -2.15 -7.43
CA SER A 171 12.55 -1.03 -8.12
C SER A 171 13.35 0.27 -7.95
N PRO A 172 13.94 0.85 -9.02
CA PRO A 172 14.85 1.98 -8.87
C PRO A 172 14.16 3.26 -8.40
N ASN A 173 12.92 3.50 -8.87
CA ASN A 173 12.13 4.68 -8.55
C ASN A 173 11.10 4.45 -7.42
N GLY A 174 11.01 3.23 -6.87
CA GLY A 174 10.07 2.90 -5.79
C GLY A 174 8.60 2.87 -6.20
N HIS A 175 8.31 2.72 -7.49
CA HIS A 175 6.93 2.62 -7.99
C HIS A 175 6.14 1.40 -7.47
N LEU A 176 6.80 0.47 -6.77
CA LEU A 176 6.18 -0.69 -6.12
C LEU A 176 6.10 -0.55 -4.60
N ASP A 177 6.55 0.57 -4.02
CA ASP A 177 6.63 0.73 -2.57
C ASP A 177 5.23 0.70 -1.93
N LEU A 178 4.29 1.45 -2.48
CA LEU A 178 2.94 1.51 -1.96
C LEU A 178 2.11 0.26 -2.34
N PHE A 179 2.30 -0.27 -3.55
CA PHE A 179 1.82 -1.60 -3.94
C PHE A 179 2.23 -2.68 -2.93
N LEU A 180 3.50 -2.74 -2.52
CA LEU A 180 4.01 -3.74 -1.57
C LEU A 180 3.30 -3.62 -0.23
N ARG A 181 3.15 -2.39 0.28
CA ARG A 181 2.43 -2.13 1.54
C ARG A 181 1.03 -2.72 1.52
N PHE A 182 0.27 -2.44 0.46
CA PHE A 182 -1.07 -3.00 0.30
C PHE A 182 -1.07 -4.52 0.17
N LEU A 183 -0.13 -5.08 -0.61
CA LEU A 183 -0.04 -6.53 -0.80
C LEU A 183 0.20 -7.27 0.53
N LEU A 184 1.07 -6.71 1.38
CA LEU A 184 1.35 -7.25 2.71
C LEU A 184 0.19 -7.02 3.68
N GLY A 185 -0.45 -5.86 3.67
CA GLY A 185 -1.65 -5.64 4.48
C GLY A 185 -2.77 -6.61 4.13
N LEU A 186 -2.96 -6.93 2.84
CA LEU A 186 -3.96 -7.92 2.38
C LEU A 186 -3.63 -9.36 2.81
N SER A 187 -2.38 -9.66 3.17
CA SER A 187 -1.98 -10.99 3.66
C SER A 187 -2.49 -11.30 5.07
N LEU A 188 -2.93 -10.29 5.82
CA LEU A 188 -3.48 -10.45 7.16
C LEU A 188 -4.89 -11.07 7.11
N PRO A 189 -5.14 -12.14 7.88
CA PRO A 189 -6.48 -12.75 7.96
C PRO A 189 -7.58 -11.77 8.40
N THR A 190 -7.26 -10.82 9.29
CA THR A 190 -8.20 -9.79 9.74
C THR A 190 -8.70 -8.93 8.58
N ASN A 191 -7.81 -8.56 7.66
CA ASN A 191 -8.13 -7.77 6.48
C ASN A 191 -8.88 -8.57 5.42
N GLN A 192 -8.58 -9.86 5.28
CA GLN A 192 -9.30 -10.75 4.38
C GLN A 192 -10.77 -10.91 4.80
N ASN A 193 -11.05 -10.97 6.10
CA ASN A 193 -12.41 -11.08 6.63
C ASN A 193 -13.29 -9.87 6.32
N LEU A 194 -12.69 -8.71 6.04
CA LEU A 194 -13.42 -7.46 5.72
C LEU A 194 -13.92 -7.41 4.27
N LEU A 195 -13.44 -8.29 3.38
CA LEU A 195 -13.86 -8.35 1.97
C LEU A 195 -14.52 -9.70 1.61
N PRO A 196 -15.63 -10.08 2.27
CA PRO A 196 -16.31 -11.33 2.00
C PRO A 196 -16.78 -11.40 0.54
N GLY A 197 -16.56 -12.54 -0.12
CA GLY A 197 -16.90 -12.76 -1.53
C GLY A 197 -15.81 -12.32 -2.54
N LEU A 198 -14.92 -11.42 -2.14
CA LEU A 198 -13.68 -11.14 -2.87
C LEU A 198 -12.56 -12.06 -2.39
N LEU A 199 -12.32 -12.09 -1.07
CA LEU A 199 -11.29 -12.89 -0.44
C LEU A 199 -11.93 -14.09 0.25
N THR A 200 -11.53 -15.30 -0.12
CA THR A 200 -11.84 -16.51 0.64
C THR A 200 -10.82 -16.63 1.76
N GLN A 201 -11.30 -16.83 2.99
CA GLN A 201 -10.41 -17.07 4.12
C GLN A 201 -9.52 -18.26 3.78
N THR A 202 -8.25 -17.98 3.57
CA THR A 202 -7.26 -19.01 3.28
C THR A 202 -6.57 -19.33 4.59
N GLU A 203 -6.09 -20.55 4.76
CA GLU A 203 -5.08 -20.86 5.79
C GLU A 203 -3.74 -20.14 5.49
N SER A 204 -3.78 -18.83 5.25
CA SER A 204 -2.64 -17.95 5.40
C SER A 204 -2.31 -17.95 6.88
N SER A 205 -1.51 -18.93 7.28
CA SER A 205 -1.16 -19.14 8.66
C SER A 205 -0.44 -17.90 9.18
N SER A 206 -0.72 -17.52 10.43
CA SER A 206 0.07 -16.53 11.18
C SER A 206 1.60 -16.74 11.01
N GLN A 207 2.00 -18.01 10.82
CA GLN A 207 3.37 -18.41 10.51
C GLN A 207 3.92 -17.81 9.20
N THR A 208 3.13 -17.69 8.14
CA THR A 208 3.54 -17.03 6.88
C THR A 208 3.88 -15.57 7.14
N ASN A 209 2.97 -14.83 7.78
CA ASN A 209 3.18 -13.42 8.07
C ASN A 209 4.38 -13.22 9.01
N GLN A 210 4.57 -14.09 10.01
CA GLN A 210 5.75 -14.04 10.89
C GLN A 210 7.06 -14.24 10.11
N LYS A 211 7.11 -15.19 9.16
CA LYS A 211 8.29 -15.39 8.30
C LYS A 211 8.58 -14.16 7.44
N THR A 212 7.54 -13.53 6.89
CA THR A 212 7.68 -12.30 6.10
C THR A 212 8.15 -11.13 6.97
N VAL A 213 7.62 -10.98 8.19
CA VAL A 213 8.06 -9.97 9.16
C VAL A 213 9.54 -10.12 9.48
N GLU A 214 10.00 -11.33 9.80
CA GLU A 214 11.42 -11.56 10.09
C GLU A 214 12.32 -11.30 8.88
N TYR A 215 11.85 -11.65 7.68
CA TYR A 215 12.56 -11.33 6.43
C TYR A 215 12.69 -9.81 6.21
N ILE A 216 11.61 -9.05 6.43
CA ILE A 216 11.65 -7.59 6.34
C ILE A 216 12.62 -7.00 7.35
N LYS A 217 12.59 -7.46 8.61
CA LYS A 217 13.54 -7.04 9.65
C LYS A 217 14.99 -7.35 9.26
N GLU A 218 15.24 -8.52 8.65
CA GLU A 218 16.56 -8.88 8.11
C GLU A 218 17.01 -7.90 7.01
N LYS A 219 16.13 -7.57 6.04
CA LYS A 219 16.44 -6.60 4.98
C LYS A 219 16.77 -5.21 5.51
N ILE A 220 16.03 -4.75 6.51
CA ILE A 220 16.31 -3.46 7.19
C ILE A 220 17.71 -3.50 7.85
N ARG A 221 18.07 -4.62 8.51
CA ARG A 221 19.40 -4.78 9.16
C ARG A 221 20.55 -4.83 8.16
N LYS A 222 20.31 -5.28 6.93
CA LYS A 222 21.31 -5.30 5.83
C LYS A 222 21.63 -3.91 5.24
N ASN A 223 21.17 -2.83 5.86
CA ASN A 223 21.52 -1.45 5.49
C ASN A 223 21.13 -1.06 4.06
N VAL A 224 19.87 -1.31 3.68
CA VAL A 224 19.30 -0.71 2.46
C VAL A 224 19.25 0.83 2.61
N SER A 225 19.05 1.55 1.49
CA SER A 225 18.92 3.01 1.51
C SER A 225 17.82 3.46 2.47
N VAL A 226 17.95 4.67 3.03
CA VAL A 226 17.02 5.22 4.03
C VAL A 226 15.57 5.17 3.55
N GLU A 227 15.32 5.55 2.30
CA GLU A 227 13.99 5.56 1.67
C GLU A 227 13.38 4.15 1.62
N ARG A 228 14.18 3.15 1.25
CA ARG A 228 13.77 1.74 1.20
C ARG A 228 13.50 1.21 2.61
N SER A 229 14.33 1.55 3.58
CA SER A 229 14.09 1.17 4.97
C SER A 229 12.79 1.78 5.50
N ILE A 230 12.51 3.05 5.22
CA ILE A 230 11.23 3.71 5.58
C ILE A 230 10.06 2.94 4.98
N ASN A 231 10.13 2.56 3.70
CA ASN A 231 9.07 1.76 3.09
C ASN A 231 8.89 0.39 3.79
N LEU A 232 9.99 -0.31 4.10
CA LEU A 232 9.94 -1.57 4.84
C LEU A 232 9.36 -1.41 6.26
N PHE A 233 9.59 -0.28 6.92
CA PHE A 233 8.93 0.03 8.19
C PHE A 233 7.43 0.22 8.03
N HIS A 234 7.00 0.92 6.98
CA HIS A 234 5.58 1.00 6.68
C HIS A 234 4.99 -0.38 6.39
N CYS A 235 5.72 -1.26 5.70
CA CYS A 235 5.29 -2.64 5.48
C CYS A 235 5.13 -3.43 6.80
N LEU A 236 6.03 -3.26 7.78
CA LEU A 236 5.87 -3.84 9.11
C LEU A 236 4.61 -3.32 9.81
N ASN A 237 4.32 -2.02 9.67
CA ASN A 237 3.10 -1.42 10.21
C ASN A 237 1.82 -1.98 9.54
N GLU A 238 1.81 -2.20 8.22
CA GLU A 238 0.68 -2.86 7.54
C GLU A 238 0.49 -4.32 8.01
N LEU A 239 1.55 -4.98 8.47
CA LEU A 239 1.52 -6.32 9.08
C LEU A 239 1.24 -6.31 10.59
N ASN A 240 0.91 -5.14 11.16
CA ASN A 240 0.70 -4.94 12.59
C ASN A 240 1.92 -5.29 13.48
N ASP A 241 3.14 -5.30 12.94
CA ASP A 241 4.38 -5.44 13.72
C ASP A 241 4.95 -4.06 14.04
N VAL A 242 4.82 -3.66 15.31
CA VAL A 242 5.37 -2.42 15.87
C VAL A 242 6.64 -2.65 16.71
N SER A 243 7.15 -3.89 16.73
CA SER A 243 8.20 -4.31 17.68
C SER A 243 9.48 -3.47 17.57
N LEU A 244 9.89 -3.13 16.35
CA LEU A 244 11.09 -2.36 16.09
C LEU A 244 10.89 -0.87 16.41
N VAL A 245 9.68 -0.33 16.26
CA VAL A 245 9.33 1.03 16.71
C VAL A 245 9.37 1.10 18.24
N GLU A 246 8.77 0.13 18.92
CA GLU A 246 8.78 0.05 20.39
C GLU A 246 10.19 -0.09 20.96
N GLU A 247 11.06 -0.88 20.32
CA GLU A 247 12.47 -1.02 20.69
C GLU A 247 13.18 0.33 20.71
N ILE A 248 12.97 1.15 19.68
CA ILE A 248 13.60 2.46 19.55
C ILE A 248 12.97 3.48 20.47
N GLN A 249 11.65 3.52 20.58
CA GLN A 249 10.98 4.41 21.54
C GLN A 249 11.44 4.13 22.97
N ARG A 250 11.63 2.86 23.35
CA ARG A 250 12.18 2.48 24.66
C ARG A 250 13.63 2.93 24.82
N SER A 251 14.43 2.80 23.77
CA SER A 251 15.79 3.32 23.74
C SER A 251 15.81 4.86 23.90
N LEU A 252 14.88 5.58 23.25
CA LEU A 252 14.77 7.04 23.28
C LEU A 252 14.41 7.52 24.68
N ARG A 253 13.36 6.93 25.27
CA ARG A 253 12.91 7.22 26.65
C ARG A 253 13.97 6.94 27.71
N SER A 254 14.82 5.94 27.50
CA SER A 254 15.89 5.59 28.44
C SER A 254 17.17 6.42 28.26
N GLY A 255 17.20 7.34 27.28
CA GLY A 255 18.39 8.12 26.94
C GLY A 255 19.58 7.26 26.51
N ARG A 256 19.33 6.02 26.08
CA ARG A 256 20.38 5.05 25.72
C ARG A 256 20.80 5.10 24.26
N LEU A 257 20.00 5.68 23.34
CA LEU A 257 20.41 5.83 21.94
C LEU A 257 21.73 6.59 21.82
N PHE A 258 21.99 7.53 22.71
CA PHE A 258 23.18 8.40 22.65
C PHE A 258 24.44 7.78 23.26
N ARG A 259 24.38 6.53 23.76
CA ARG A 259 25.54 5.83 24.35
C ARG A 259 26.30 4.95 23.37
N HIS A 260 25.70 4.57 22.24
CA HIS A 260 26.29 3.69 21.22
C HIS A 260 25.88 4.15 19.83
N GLU A 261 26.67 3.82 18.80
CA GLU A 261 26.29 4.08 17.40
C GLU A 261 25.00 3.32 17.05
N LEU A 262 24.06 4.01 16.39
CA LEU A 262 22.82 3.42 15.95
C LEU A 262 23.05 2.51 14.75
N SER A 263 22.46 1.32 14.79
CA SER A 263 22.39 0.45 13.62
C SER A 263 21.58 1.11 12.49
N PRO A 264 21.77 0.69 11.23
CA PRO A 264 20.95 1.15 10.11
C PRO A 264 19.44 1.02 10.33
N ALA A 265 19.02 -0.06 10.99
CA ALA A 265 17.63 -0.28 11.36
C ALA A 265 17.13 0.76 12.37
N GLN A 266 17.98 1.10 13.34
CA GLN A 266 17.66 2.08 14.37
C GLN A 266 17.58 3.50 13.81
N TRP A 267 18.51 3.89 12.93
CA TRP A 267 18.41 5.16 12.20
C TRP A 267 17.11 5.26 11.43
N SER A 268 16.76 4.20 10.71
CA SER A 268 15.58 4.19 9.84
C SER A 268 14.27 4.29 10.63
N ALA A 269 14.11 3.57 11.75
CA ALA A 269 12.90 3.78 12.56
C ALA A 269 12.92 5.06 13.38
N LEU A 270 14.08 5.62 13.74
CA LEU A 270 14.13 6.98 14.30
C LEU A 270 13.52 7.98 13.31
N VAL A 271 13.89 7.91 12.03
CA VAL A 271 13.29 8.74 10.97
C VAL A 271 11.77 8.54 10.91
N VAL A 272 11.29 7.30 10.93
CA VAL A 272 9.85 7.01 10.91
C VAL A 272 9.14 7.61 12.12
N ILE A 273 9.71 7.49 13.32
CA ILE A 273 9.15 8.03 14.56
C ILE A 273 9.03 9.56 14.47
N LEU A 274 10.09 10.24 14.03
CA LEU A 274 10.13 11.70 13.92
C LEU A 274 9.16 12.23 12.87
N LEU A 275 9.08 11.58 11.71
CA LEU A 275 8.13 11.95 10.65
C LEU A 275 6.68 11.69 11.06
N SER A 276 6.42 10.68 11.89
CA SER A 276 5.07 10.31 12.31
C SER A 276 4.56 11.14 13.49
N SER A 277 5.43 11.57 14.41
CA SER A 277 5.01 12.38 15.57
C SER A 277 4.66 13.81 15.18
N GLY A 278 5.35 14.37 14.18
CA GLY A 278 5.16 15.77 13.77
C GLY A 278 5.67 16.81 14.78
N GLU A 279 5.96 16.41 16.01
CA GLU A 279 6.36 17.29 17.12
C GLU A 279 7.67 18.04 16.84
N ASP A 280 8.63 17.41 16.15
CA ASP A 280 9.95 17.99 15.86
C ASP A 280 10.06 18.60 14.44
N LEU A 281 8.95 18.72 13.70
CA LEU A 281 8.98 19.24 12.32
C LEU A 281 8.96 20.77 12.23
N ASP A 282 8.51 21.50 13.26
CA ASP A 282 8.57 22.97 13.23
C ASP A 282 10.01 23.50 13.44
N VAL A 283 10.74 22.93 14.40
CA VAL A 283 12.17 23.21 14.64
C VAL A 283 12.88 21.90 14.96
N PHE A 284 13.63 21.40 13.98
CA PHE A 284 14.41 20.17 14.12
C PHE A 284 15.83 20.49 14.56
N ASP A 285 16.20 20.05 15.77
CA ASP A 285 17.55 20.20 16.31
C ASP A 285 18.35 18.93 16.03
N LEU A 286 19.23 18.97 15.02
CA LEU A 286 20.02 17.81 14.61
C LEU A 286 21.00 17.38 15.72
N LYS A 287 21.48 18.34 16.52
CA LYS A 287 22.47 18.12 17.57
C LYS A 287 21.89 17.35 18.76
N LYS A 288 20.56 17.32 18.93
CA LYS A 288 19.90 16.42 19.89
C LYS A 288 20.17 14.95 19.57
N TYR A 289 20.43 14.62 18.31
CA TYR A 289 20.61 13.24 17.88
C TYR A 289 22.09 12.88 17.69
N SER A 290 22.77 13.60 16.80
CA SER A 290 24.20 13.45 16.56
C SER A 290 24.73 14.60 15.71
N ALA A 291 25.93 15.09 16.05
CA ALA A 291 26.64 16.11 15.30
C ALA A 291 27.63 15.49 14.28
N SER A 292 27.15 14.53 13.46
CA SER A 292 27.95 13.87 12.42
C SER A 292 27.33 14.01 11.03
N GLU A 293 28.17 13.99 9.99
CA GLU A 293 27.71 14.00 8.59
C GLU A 293 26.86 12.76 8.26
N GLU A 294 27.23 11.60 8.82
CA GLU A 294 26.42 10.39 8.68
C GLU A 294 25.01 10.56 9.26
N ALA A 295 24.88 11.17 10.44
CA ALA A 295 23.57 11.41 11.04
C ALA A 295 22.74 12.38 10.19
N LEU A 296 23.36 13.42 9.63
CA LEU A 296 22.69 14.33 8.69
C LEU A 296 22.17 13.58 7.46
N LEU A 297 22.98 12.69 6.86
CA LEU A 297 22.56 11.90 5.71
C LEU A 297 21.41 10.95 6.05
N ARG A 298 21.46 10.29 7.22
CA ARG A 298 20.41 9.39 7.69
C ARG A 298 19.11 10.12 8.03
N LEU A 299 19.20 11.32 8.60
CA LEU A 299 18.07 12.15 9.02
C LEU A 299 17.61 13.14 7.93
N LEU A 300 18.19 13.08 6.73
CA LEU A 300 17.84 13.95 5.62
C LEU A 300 16.33 13.98 5.31
N PRO A 301 15.57 12.86 5.40
CA PRO A 301 14.12 12.91 5.23
C PRO A 301 13.41 13.79 6.27
N VAL A 302 13.87 13.78 7.53
CA VAL A 302 13.32 14.63 8.60
C VAL A 302 13.68 16.09 8.35
N VAL A 303 14.95 16.37 8.04
CA VAL A 303 15.45 17.71 7.69
C VAL A 303 14.65 18.33 6.55
N LYS A 304 14.32 17.56 5.51
CA LYS A 304 13.49 18.01 4.37
C LYS A 304 12.04 18.29 4.75
N ALA A 305 11.50 17.53 5.71
CA ALA A 305 10.13 17.71 6.19
C ALA A 305 10.00 18.87 7.19
N SER A 306 11.10 19.29 7.83
CA SER A 306 11.10 20.33 8.83
C SER A 306 11.07 21.75 8.26
N LYS A 307 10.38 22.68 8.93
CA LYS A 307 10.33 24.10 8.54
C LYS A 307 11.64 24.84 8.83
N LYS A 308 12.31 24.46 9.93
CA LYS A 308 13.59 25.02 10.37
C LYS A 308 14.46 23.93 10.96
N VAL A 309 15.76 24.01 10.69
CA VAL A 309 16.78 23.08 11.19
C VAL A 309 17.84 23.86 11.96
N VAL A 310 18.25 23.37 13.13
CA VAL A 310 19.22 23.99 14.06
C VAL A 310 20.30 22.98 14.46
#